data_AF-A0A9X0ZUF1-F1
#
_entry.id   AF-A0A9X0ZUF1-F1
#
_cell.length_a   1.000
_cell.length_b   1.000
_cell.length_c   1.000
_cell.angle_alpha   90.00
_cell.angle_beta   90.00
_cell.angle_gamma   90.00
#
_symmetry.space_group_name_H-M   'P 1'
#
loop_
_entity.id
_entity.type
_entity.pdbx_description
1 polymer ?
#
loop_
_entity_poly.entity_id
_entity_poly.type
_entity_poly.pdbx_seq_one_letter_code
_entity_poly.pdbx_strand_id
1 'polypeptide(L)'
;MKTPLQKSALAIALLLLTACAGGPGGSSISLGIGGFGSHIGLGTSVNIPIGSRIPDADKGGINVTEEQIITHFTADGTASEQAVKGGSYRRLLNVLGGGNYLVQDFYGDGQKRTDPMILPQKALFSADAHPADSAYTVYDRNGNPIRRQVYRNNRLIGN
;
A
#
# COMPACT_ATOMS: atom_id res chain seq x y z
N MET A 1 67.77 -5.32 5.23
CA MET A 1 66.59 -6.08 4.74
C MET A 1 65.33 -5.36 5.22
N LYS A 2 64.33 -5.21 4.33
CA LYS A 2 62.97 -4.63 4.56
C LYS A 2 62.21 -5.52 5.57
N THR A 3 61.33 -5.07 6.47
CA THR A 3 60.07 -4.29 6.36
C THR A 3 59.56 -3.85 7.76
N PRO A 4 58.67 -2.84 7.89
CA PRO A 4 57.87 -2.60 9.11
C PRO A 4 56.36 -2.92 8.93
N LEU A 5 55.73 -3.49 9.96
CA LEU A 5 54.29 -3.80 10.09
C LEU A 5 53.83 -3.25 11.46
N GLN A 6 53.15 -2.08 11.52
CA GLN A 6 51.70 -1.83 11.43
C GLN A 6 50.98 -1.76 12.81
N LYS A 7 50.63 -0.51 13.16
CA LYS A 7 49.40 0.05 13.79
C LYS A 7 48.73 -0.68 14.97
N SER A 8 48.57 0.04 16.09
CA SER A 8 47.25 0.40 16.65
C SER A 8 47.40 1.26 17.90
N ALA A 9 46.92 2.50 17.84
CA ALA A 9 46.64 3.31 19.02
C ALA A 9 45.13 3.55 19.05
N LEU A 10 44.45 2.82 19.93
CA LEU A 10 43.03 2.94 20.22
C LEU A 10 42.90 3.82 21.47
N ALA A 11 42.57 5.10 21.29
CA ALA A 11 42.24 5.99 22.39
C ALA A 11 40.72 6.15 22.46
N ILE A 12 40.14 5.59 23.52
CA ILE A 12 38.72 5.61 23.86
C ILE A 12 38.38 6.99 24.45
N ALA A 13 37.45 7.70 23.83
CA ALA A 13 36.86 8.92 24.39
C ALA A 13 35.45 8.61 24.90
N LEU A 14 35.27 8.61 26.23
CA LEU A 14 33.96 8.66 26.88
C LEU A 14 33.47 10.12 26.88
N LEU A 15 32.30 10.36 26.29
CA LEU A 15 31.47 11.54 26.55
C LEU A 15 30.17 11.08 27.20
N LEU A 16 29.97 11.56 28.42
CA LEU A 16 28.76 11.43 29.21
C LEU A 16 27.74 12.51 28.80
N LEU A 17 26.44 12.21 28.95
CA LEU A 17 25.38 12.98 29.64
C LEU A 17 24.01 12.92 28.95
N THR A 18 23.06 12.30 29.67
CA THR A 18 21.67 12.74 29.95
C THR A 18 20.72 13.17 28.83
N ALA A 19 19.60 12.45 28.72
CA ALA A 19 18.26 13.03 28.95
C ALA A 19 17.22 11.91 29.07
N CYS A 20 16.58 11.80 30.23
CA CYS A 20 15.28 11.14 30.38
C CYS A 20 14.22 12.20 30.10
N ALA A 21 13.51 12.07 28.98
CA ALA A 21 12.25 12.77 28.73
C ALA A 21 11.29 11.77 28.10
N GLY A 22 10.26 11.38 28.86
CA GLY A 22 9.14 10.59 28.37
C GLY A 22 8.20 11.43 27.51
N GLY A 23 7.51 10.76 26.57
CA GLY A 23 6.38 11.32 25.83
C GLY A 23 6.33 10.80 24.40
N PRO A 24 5.21 10.23 23.92
CA PRO A 24 5.16 9.52 22.65
C PRO A 24 5.26 10.50 21.48
N GLY A 25 6.33 10.34 20.70
CA GLY A 25 6.49 11.02 19.41
C GLY A 25 5.45 10.53 18.41
N GLY A 26 4.42 11.35 18.18
CA GLY A 26 3.68 11.31 16.93
C GLY A 26 4.62 11.72 15.81
N SER A 27 4.99 10.77 14.96
CA SER A 27 5.81 11.03 13.78
C SER A 27 4.88 11.51 12.66
N SER A 28 4.82 12.81 12.41
CA SER A 28 4.24 13.36 11.18
C SER A 28 5.34 13.49 10.13
N ILE A 29 5.18 12.86 8.97
CA ILE A 29 6.08 13.05 7.83
C ILE A 29 5.56 14.24 7.02
N SER A 30 6.15 15.41 7.22
CA SER A 30 6.00 16.55 6.31
C SER A 30 7.05 16.43 5.20
N LEU A 31 6.67 15.88 4.06
CA LEU A 31 7.52 15.87 2.86
C LEU A 31 7.16 17.10 2.01
N GLY A 32 7.92 18.17 2.16
CA GLY A 32 7.84 19.35 1.30
C GLY A 32 8.79 19.22 0.10
N ILE A 33 8.33 19.60 -1.09
CA ILE A 33 9.20 19.89 -2.24
C ILE A 33 9.12 21.40 -2.49
N GLY A 34 10.27 22.07 -2.46
CA GLY A 34 10.39 23.52 -2.34
C GLY A 34 10.10 24.34 -3.60
N GLY A 35 10.08 25.67 -3.41
CA GLY A 35 10.12 26.66 -4.49
C GLY A 35 9.37 27.94 -4.14
N PHE A 36 10.10 29.04 -3.99
CA PHE A 36 9.57 30.40 -3.86
C PHE A 36 8.72 30.79 -5.08
N GLY A 37 7.51 31.34 -4.86
CA GLY A 37 6.75 32.03 -5.91
C GLY A 37 5.24 31.76 -5.89
N SER A 38 4.47 32.84 -5.85
CA SER A 38 3.02 32.88 -5.79
C SER A 38 2.36 32.31 -7.06
N HIS A 39 1.93 31.04 -7.07
CA HIS A 39 0.77 30.61 -7.88
C HIS A 39 0.26 29.22 -7.46
N ILE A 40 -1.06 29.12 -7.32
CA ILE A 40 -1.86 27.90 -7.24
C ILE A 40 -1.42 26.88 -8.32
N GLY A 41 -1.00 25.70 -7.86
CA GLY A 41 -0.56 24.60 -8.71
C GLY A 41 -1.04 23.28 -8.16
N LEU A 42 -1.74 22.53 -9.00
CA LEU A 42 -2.34 21.22 -8.77
C LEU A 42 -1.28 20.24 -8.21
N GLY A 43 -1.36 19.96 -6.90
CA GLY A 43 -0.52 18.99 -6.21
C GLY A 43 -1.30 18.45 -5.03
N THR A 44 -1.73 17.21 -5.13
CA THR A 44 -2.51 16.49 -4.13
C THR A 44 -1.72 16.38 -2.82
N SER A 45 -1.93 17.34 -1.91
CA SER A 45 -1.45 17.23 -0.53
C SER A 45 -2.41 16.32 0.23
N VAL A 46 -2.06 15.04 0.33
CA VAL A 46 -2.84 14.06 1.07
C VAL A 46 -2.55 14.22 2.56
N ASN A 47 -3.46 14.88 3.28
CA ASN A 47 -3.49 14.87 4.73
C ASN A 47 -4.24 13.61 5.19
N ILE A 48 -3.52 12.59 5.70
CA ILE A 48 -4.15 11.40 6.29
C ILE A 48 -4.19 11.55 7.82
N PRO A 49 -5.34 11.86 8.43
CA PRO A 49 -5.50 11.75 9.87
C PRO A 49 -5.75 10.28 10.23
N ILE A 50 -4.82 9.66 10.95
CA ILE A 50 -5.04 8.36 11.61
C ILE A 50 -5.45 8.67 13.05
N GLY A 51 -6.75 8.69 13.32
CA GLY A 51 -7.29 8.95 14.65
C GLY A 51 -8.71 8.41 14.79
N SER A 52 -8.93 7.63 15.84
CA SER A 52 -10.12 6.86 16.17
C SER A 52 -11.44 7.65 16.12
N ARG A 53 -12.50 6.98 15.66
CA ARG A 53 -13.88 7.47 15.51
C ARG A 53 -14.43 8.11 16.79
N ILE A 54 -14.89 9.36 16.69
CA ILE A 54 -16.12 9.85 17.35
C ILE A 54 -16.92 10.54 16.24
N PRO A 55 -18.17 10.13 15.94
CA PRO A 55 -18.98 10.80 14.96
C PRO A 55 -19.60 12.05 15.58
N ASP A 56 -18.94 13.19 15.43
CA ASP A 56 -19.62 14.48 15.60
C ASP A 56 -20.35 14.80 14.30
N ALA A 57 -21.68 14.74 14.37
CA ALA A 57 -22.55 15.32 13.38
C ALA A 57 -22.31 16.85 13.33
N ASP A 58 -22.55 17.44 12.17
CA ASP A 58 -22.49 18.89 11.93
C ASP A 58 -21.09 19.49 11.73
N LYS A 59 -20.53 19.22 10.55
CA LYS A 59 -20.09 20.25 9.58
C LYS A 59 -19.61 19.56 8.30
N GLY A 60 -20.11 20.03 7.15
CA GLY A 60 -19.76 19.50 5.84
C GLY A 60 -18.24 19.35 5.68
N GLY A 61 -17.78 18.14 5.39
CA GLY A 61 -16.37 17.83 5.32
C GLY A 61 -16.13 16.41 4.86
N ILE A 62 -15.74 16.28 3.60
CA ILE A 62 -15.12 15.11 2.97
C ILE A 62 -16.07 13.91 2.83
N ASN A 63 -16.66 13.77 1.65
CA ASN A 63 -17.16 12.48 1.17
C ASN A 63 -16.00 11.48 1.23
N VAL A 64 -16.03 10.58 2.21
CA VAL A 64 -15.13 9.43 2.32
C VAL A 64 -15.50 8.43 1.23
N THR A 65 -15.19 8.75 -0.02
CA THR A 65 -15.43 7.91 -1.20
C THR A 65 -14.37 8.13 -2.29
N GLU A 66 -13.18 8.62 -1.95
CA GLU A 66 -12.02 8.39 -2.82
C GLU A 66 -11.59 6.95 -2.65
N GLU A 67 -12.19 6.12 -3.48
CA GLU A 67 -11.79 4.75 -3.68
C GLU A 67 -10.28 4.68 -3.95
N GLN A 68 -9.51 4.07 -3.06
CA GLN A 68 -8.06 3.96 -3.18
C GLN A 68 -7.68 2.95 -4.26
N ILE A 69 -7.92 3.29 -5.53
CA ILE A 69 -7.58 2.48 -6.68
C ILE A 69 -6.05 2.49 -6.84
N ILE A 70 -5.45 1.30 -6.78
CA ILE A 70 -4.00 1.10 -6.96
C ILE A 70 -3.66 1.02 -8.44
N THR A 71 -4.48 0.32 -9.22
CA THR A 71 -4.21 0.03 -10.63
C THR A 71 -5.50 -0.28 -11.36
N HIS A 72 -5.63 0.24 -12.57
CA HIS A 72 -6.62 -0.22 -13.53
C HIS A 72 -6.02 -1.30 -14.41
N PHE A 73 -6.83 -2.26 -14.85
CA PHE A 73 -6.45 -3.28 -15.80
C PHE A 73 -7.38 -3.20 -17.01
N THR A 74 -6.80 -3.27 -18.20
CA THR A 74 -7.54 -3.45 -19.45
C THR A 74 -8.23 -4.82 -19.47
N ALA A 75 -9.09 -5.07 -20.46
CA ALA A 75 -9.82 -6.33 -20.58
C ALA A 75 -8.90 -7.56 -20.77
N ASP A 76 -7.73 -7.37 -21.37
CA ASP A 76 -6.65 -8.36 -21.53
C ASP A 76 -5.77 -8.52 -20.29
N GLY A 77 -5.97 -7.70 -19.25
CA GLY A 77 -5.23 -7.79 -17.99
C GLY A 77 -3.95 -6.94 -17.93
N THR A 78 -3.71 -6.08 -18.92
CA THR A 78 -2.58 -5.14 -18.92
C THR A 78 -2.86 -3.99 -17.96
N ALA A 79 -1.87 -3.60 -17.15
CA ALA A 79 -1.99 -2.44 -16.27
C ALA A 79 -2.16 -1.15 -17.07
N SER A 80 -3.03 -0.27 -16.59
CA SER A 80 -3.39 1.01 -17.20
C SER A 80 -3.44 2.11 -16.14
N GLU A 81 -3.06 3.32 -16.54
CA GLU A 81 -3.17 4.51 -15.69
C GLU A 81 -4.63 4.97 -15.51
N GLN A 82 -5.51 4.59 -16.44
CA GLN A 82 -6.90 5.01 -16.47
C GLN A 82 -7.86 3.83 -16.60
N ALA A 83 -9.09 4.02 -16.15
CA ALA A 83 -10.16 3.05 -16.33
C ALA A 83 -10.44 2.81 -17.83
N VAL A 84 -10.53 1.54 -18.21
CA VAL A 84 -10.81 1.12 -19.60
C VAL A 84 -12.11 0.34 -19.64
N LYS A 85 -12.91 0.56 -20.69
CA LYS A 85 -14.18 -0.14 -20.89
C LYS A 85 -13.95 -1.67 -20.92
N GLY A 86 -14.71 -2.39 -20.11
CA GLY A 86 -14.57 -3.85 -19.98
C GLY A 86 -13.39 -4.29 -19.10
N GLY A 87 -12.60 -3.34 -18.61
CA GLY A 87 -11.51 -3.59 -17.68
C GLY A 87 -11.97 -3.84 -16.24
N SER A 88 -10.99 -3.96 -15.36
CA SER A 88 -11.14 -4.10 -13.93
C SER A 88 -10.20 -3.14 -13.21
N TYR A 89 -10.31 -3.03 -11.91
CA TYR A 89 -9.34 -2.28 -11.11
C TYR A 89 -9.11 -2.98 -9.78
N ARG A 90 -7.96 -2.69 -9.17
CA ARG A 90 -7.59 -3.16 -7.84
C ARG A 90 -7.67 -2.03 -6.85
N ARG A 91 -8.41 -2.24 -5.78
CA ARG A 91 -8.57 -1.29 -4.67
C ARG A 91 -7.70 -1.71 -3.50
N LEU A 92 -7.05 -0.74 -2.87
CA LEU A 92 -6.40 -0.88 -1.57
C LEU A 92 -7.48 -0.86 -0.47
N LEU A 93 -7.48 -1.89 0.37
CA LEU A 93 -8.32 -1.94 1.56
C LEU A 93 -7.53 -1.60 2.82
N ASN A 94 -6.29 -2.09 2.91
CA ASN A 94 -5.38 -1.76 4.00
C ASN A 94 -3.92 -1.97 3.62
N VAL A 95 -3.02 -1.16 4.17
CA VAL A 95 -1.57 -1.41 4.10
C VAL A 95 -1.19 -2.29 5.29
N LEU A 96 -0.55 -3.42 5.01
CA LEU A 96 -0.05 -4.34 6.03
C LEU A 96 1.46 -4.12 6.21
N GLY A 97 1.99 -4.49 7.38
CA GLY A 97 3.43 -4.45 7.62
C GLY A 97 4.21 -5.37 6.66
N GLY A 98 5.50 -5.08 6.47
CA GLY A 98 6.40 -5.94 5.70
C GLY A 98 6.16 -5.93 4.18
N GLY A 99 5.58 -4.86 3.62
CA GLY A 99 5.38 -4.71 2.17
C GLY A 99 4.21 -5.52 1.61
N ASN A 100 3.25 -5.87 2.47
CA ASN A 100 2.04 -6.58 2.11
C ASN A 100 0.85 -5.63 2.10
N TYR A 101 -0.13 -5.91 1.26
CA TYR A 101 -1.29 -5.04 1.05
C TYR A 101 -2.53 -5.92 1.01
N LEU A 102 -3.54 -5.54 1.79
CA LEU A 102 -4.87 -6.12 1.67
C LEU A 102 -5.58 -5.37 0.55
N VAL A 103 -5.94 -6.10 -0.51
CA VAL A 103 -6.52 -5.53 -1.73
C VAL A 103 -7.72 -6.35 -2.19
N GLN A 104 -8.51 -5.78 -3.08
CA GLN A 104 -9.61 -6.48 -3.72
C GLN A 104 -9.80 -5.97 -5.15
N ASP A 105 -10.14 -6.87 -6.07
CA ASP A 105 -10.39 -6.53 -7.45
C ASP A 105 -11.89 -6.36 -7.70
N PHE A 106 -12.21 -5.39 -8.55
CA PHE A 106 -13.57 -5.05 -8.95
C PHE A 106 -13.63 -4.90 -10.47
N TYR A 107 -14.80 -5.12 -11.03
CA TYR A 107 -15.12 -4.75 -12.40
C TYR A 107 -15.20 -3.23 -12.54
N GLY A 108 -15.07 -2.72 -13.77
CA GLY A 108 -15.15 -1.28 -14.04
C GLY A 108 -16.48 -0.61 -13.69
N ASP A 109 -17.54 -1.39 -13.42
CA ASP A 109 -18.84 -0.92 -12.92
C ASP A 109 -18.95 -0.95 -11.38
N GLY A 110 -17.86 -1.30 -10.67
CA GLY A 110 -17.80 -1.34 -9.21
C GLY A 110 -18.28 -2.65 -8.58
N GLN A 111 -18.69 -3.64 -9.38
CA GLN A 111 -19.04 -4.95 -8.85
C GLN A 111 -17.79 -5.72 -8.42
N LYS A 112 -17.89 -6.44 -7.30
CA LYS A 112 -16.80 -7.28 -6.79
C LYS A 112 -16.40 -8.34 -7.82
N ARG A 113 -15.10 -8.45 -8.10
CA ARG A 113 -14.52 -9.50 -8.95
C ARG A 113 -13.80 -10.57 -8.14
N THR A 114 -13.22 -10.23 -6.99
CA THR A 114 -12.49 -11.18 -6.13
C THR A 114 -12.82 -11.00 -4.64
N ASP A 115 -12.56 -12.03 -3.83
CA ASP A 115 -12.44 -11.85 -2.37
C ASP A 115 -11.24 -10.94 -2.02
N PRO A 116 -11.25 -10.25 -0.87
CA PRO A 116 -10.05 -9.58 -0.36
C PRO A 116 -8.88 -10.56 -0.26
N MET A 117 -7.72 -10.12 -0.72
CA MET A 117 -6.50 -10.93 -0.76
C MET A 117 -5.29 -10.12 -0.32
N ILE A 118 -4.31 -10.80 0.26
CA ILE A 118 -3.04 -10.19 0.64
C ILE A 118 -2.05 -10.38 -0.50
N LEU A 119 -1.55 -9.28 -1.05
CA LEU A 119 -0.52 -9.27 -2.09
C LEU A 119 0.74 -8.50 -1.65
N PRO A 120 1.94 -8.95 -2.04
CA PRO A 120 3.15 -8.14 -1.91
C PRO A 120 3.14 -7.00 -2.92
N GLN A 121 3.88 -5.92 -2.64
CA GLN A 121 3.96 -4.72 -3.51
C GLN A 121 4.17 -5.04 -4.99
N LYS A 122 5.10 -5.96 -5.29
CA LYS A 122 5.45 -6.35 -6.67
C LYS A 122 4.32 -7.00 -7.46
N ALA A 123 3.32 -7.55 -6.78
CA ALA A 123 2.18 -8.23 -7.40
C ALA A 123 0.97 -7.30 -7.62
N LEU A 124 1.01 -6.07 -7.09
CA LEU A 124 -0.11 -5.14 -7.17
C LEU A 124 -0.52 -4.79 -8.60
N PHE A 125 0.44 -4.78 -9.54
CA PHE A 125 0.25 -4.39 -10.94
C PHE A 125 0.02 -5.57 -11.88
N SER A 126 -0.21 -6.78 -11.36
CA SER A 126 -0.54 -7.97 -12.14
C SER A 126 -2.01 -8.38 -11.91
N ALA A 127 -2.76 -8.50 -13.00
CA ALA A 127 -4.20 -8.81 -12.98
C ALA A 127 -4.49 -10.27 -12.59
N ASP A 128 -3.50 -11.15 -12.76
CA ASP A 128 -3.49 -12.57 -12.42
C ASP A 128 -2.88 -12.86 -11.04
N ALA A 129 -2.48 -11.83 -10.31
CA ALA A 129 -1.96 -11.97 -8.96
C ALA A 129 -2.95 -12.70 -8.05
N HIS A 130 -2.40 -13.55 -7.19
CA HIS A 130 -3.14 -14.38 -6.25
C HIS A 130 -2.46 -14.33 -4.87
N PRO A 131 -3.20 -14.59 -3.78
CA PRO A 131 -2.62 -14.72 -2.45
C PRO A 131 -1.61 -15.88 -2.38
N ALA A 132 -0.61 -15.73 -1.51
CA ALA A 132 0.38 -16.78 -1.26
C ALA A 132 -0.20 -17.97 -0.50
N ASP A 133 -1.07 -17.69 0.47
CA ASP A 133 -1.53 -18.62 1.50
C ASP A 133 -3.02 -18.44 1.82
N SER A 134 -3.88 -18.49 0.80
CA SER A 134 -5.34 -18.51 1.01
C SER A 134 -6.08 -19.00 -0.23
N ALA A 135 -7.41 -19.09 -0.13
CA ALA A 135 -8.25 -19.21 -1.30
C ALA A 135 -8.23 -17.92 -2.13
N TYR A 136 -8.27 -18.08 -3.45
CA TYR A 136 -8.48 -17.07 -4.47
C TYR A 136 -9.79 -17.39 -5.17
N THR A 137 -10.83 -16.61 -4.87
CA THR A 137 -12.14 -16.74 -5.49
C THR A 137 -12.35 -15.60 -6.47
N VAL A 138 -12.79 -15.92 -7.68
CA VAL A 138 -13.20 -14.96 -8.70
C VAL A 138 -14.69 -15.15 -8.96
N TYR A 139 -15.41 -14.04 -9.01
CA TYR A 139 -16.84 -13.96 -9.25
C TYR A 139 -17.09 -13.45 -10.66
N ASP A 140 -18.23 -13.81 -11.25
CA ASP A 140 -18.80 -13.08 -12.38
C ASP A 140 -19.44 -11.76 -11.92
N ARG A 141 -19.97 -10.98 -12.88
CA ARG A 141 -20.70 -9.72 -12.62
C ARG A 141 -22.02 -9.92 -11.85
N ASN A 142 -22.57 -11.12 -11.83
CA ASN A 142 -23.76 -11.43 -11.06
C ASN A 142 -23.42 -11.84 -9.61
N GLY A 143 -22.13 -11.92 -9.26
CA GLY A 143 -21.65 -12.36 -7.95
C GLY A 143 -21.58 -13.88 -7.80
N ASN A 144 -21.71 -14.65 -8.87
CA ASN A 144 -21.54 -16.11 -8.82
C ASN A 144 -20.04 -16.46 -8.88
N PRO A 145 -19.55 -17.39 -8.06
CA PRO A 145 -18.16 -17.84 -8.14
C PRO A 145 -17.93 -18.60 -9.46
N ILE A 146 -16.98 -18.13 -10.27
CA ILE A 146 -16.60 -18.76 -11.55
C ILE A 146 -15.24 -19.44 -11.49
N ARG A 147 -14.43 -19.12 -10.48
CA ARG A 147 -13.15 -19.77 -10.23
C ARG A 147 -12.85 -19.74 -8.75
N ARG A 148 -12.42 -20.87 -8.21
CA ARG A 148 -11.85 -20.97 -6.88
C ARG A 148 -10.54 -21.74 -6.98
N GLN A 149 -9.54 -21.27 -6.27
CA GLN A 149 -8.21 -21.86 -6.23
C GLN A 149 -7.66 -21.70 -4.82
N VAL A 150 -6.98 -22.70 -4.28
CA VAL A 150 -6.39 -22.64 -2.93
C VAL A 150 -4.88 -22.66 -3.07
N TYR A 151 -4.22 -21.65 -2.50
CA TYR A 151 -2.77 -21.49 -2.56
C TYR A 151 -2.13 -21.72 -1.18
N ARG A 152 -0.93 -22.30 -1.18
CA ARG A 152 -0.03 -22.38 -0.03
C ARG A 152 1.41 -22.18 -0.51
N ASN A 153 2.15 -21.28 0.11
CA ASN A 153 3.50 -20.88 -0.30
C ASN A 153 3.59 -20.57 -1.81
N ASN A 154 2.63 -19.79 -2.34
CA ASN A 154 2.48 -19.47 -3.78
C ASN A 154 2.22 -20.68 -4.70
N ARG A 155 1.90 -21.86 -4.16
CA ARG A 155 1.59 -23.05 -4.96
C ARG A 155 0.11 -23.39 -4.90
N LEU A 156 -0.47 -23.68 -6.06
CA LEU A 156 -1.82 -24.19 -6.15
C LEU A 156 -1.89 -25.60 -5.55
N ILE A 157 -2.78 -25.79 -4.58
CA ILE A 157 -3.00 -27.08 -3.91
C ILE A 157 -4.43 -27.61 -4.06
N GLY A 158 -5.34 -26.82 -4.64
CA GLY A 158 -6.72 -27.23 -4.90
C GLY A 158 -7.49 -26.22 -5.75
N ASN A 159 -8.55 -26.68 -6.41
CA ASN A 159 -9.51 -25.87 -7.18
C ASN A 159 -10.93 -26.14 -6.67
#